data_AF-A0A9D7C4C0-F1
#
_entry.id   AF-A0A9D7C4C0-F1
#
_cell.length_a   1.000
_cell.length_b   1.000
_cell.length_c   1.000
_cell.angle_alpha   90.00
_cell.angle_beta   90.00
_cell.angle_gamma   90.00
#
_symmetry.space_group_name_H-M   'P 1'
#
loop_
_entity.id
_entity.type
_entity.pdbx_description
1 polymer ?
#
loop_
_entity_poly.entity_id
_entity_poly.type
_entity_poly.pdbx_seq_one_letter_code
_entity_poly.pdbx_strand_id
1 'polypeptide(L)' 'MLFAAYNEDETAADQQYLGKVIEVTGTVRELVVEENGQLSITLAGDEMFGVNCKMNVDNSMAKKLIKVTE' A
#
# COMPACT_ATOMS: atom_id res chain seq x y z
N MET A 1 -1.76 -4.77 -13.05
CA MET A 1 -1.78 -3.98 -11.79
C MET A 1 -2.14 -4.93 -10.66
N LEU A 2 -1.48 -4.83 -9.49
CA LEU A 2 -1.68 -5.80 -8.39
C LEU A 2 -3.17 -5.95 -8.01
N PHE A 3 -3.85 -4.84 -7.77
CA PHE A 3 -5.28 -4.84 -7.43
C PHE A 3 -6.16 -5.52 -8.49
N ALA A 4 -5.97 -5.18 -9.77
CA ALA A 4 -6.75 -5.77 -10.86
C ALA A 4 -6.56 -7.28 -10.97
N ALA A 5 -5.33 -7.79 -10.73
CA ALA A 5 -5.06 -9.22 -10.75
C ALA A 5 -5.81 -9.97 -9.64
N TYR A 6 -5.84 -9.38 -8.43
CA TYR A 6 -6.59 -9.95 -7.29
C TYR A 6 -8.11 -9.85 -7.46
N ASN A 7 -8.62 -8.83 -8.17
CA ASN A 7 -10.03 -8.72 -8.53
C ASN A 7 -10.47 -9.75 -9.59
N GLU A 8 -9.56 -10.14 -10.49
CA GLU A 8 -9.86 -11.05 -11.59
C GLU A 8 -9.79 -12.53 -11.16
N ASP A 9 -8.67 -12.92 -10.54
CA ASP A 9 -8.46 -14.28 -10.03
C ASP A 9 -7.45 -14.27 -8.88
N GLU A 10 -7.96 -14.36 -7.65
CA GLU A 10 -7.16 -14.40 -6.43
C GLU A 10 -6.19 -15.59 -6.41
N THR A 11 -6.58 -16.76 -6.92
CA THR A 11 -5.72 -17.96 -6.89
C THR A 11 -4.53 -17.82 -7.83
N ALA A 12 -4.76 -17.29 -9.04
CA ALA A 12 -3.69 -17.01 -9.98
C ALA A 12 -2.78 -15.87 -9.48
N ALA A 13 -3.37 -14.83 -8.89
CA ALA A 13 -2.63 -13.71 -8.30
C ALA A 13 -1.73 -14.18 -7.15
N ASP A 14 -2.21 -15.06 -6.28
CA ASP A 14 -1.39 -15.61 -5.18
C ASP A 14 -0.19 -16.39 -5.70
N GLN A 15 -0.37 -17.24 -6.71
CA GLN A 15 0.76 -17.94 -7.34
C GLN A 15 1.79 -16.96 -7.93
N GLN A 16 1.31 -15.83 -8.43
CA GLN A 16 2.15 -14.82 -9.06
C GLN A 16 2.85 -13.91 -8.07
N TYR A 17 2.21 -13.50 -6.97
CA TYR A 17 2.67 -12.40 -6.11
C TYR A 17 2.87 -12.76 -4.63
N LEU A 18 2.16 -13.76 -4.10
CA LEU A 18 2.19 -14.07 -2.67
C LEU A 18 3.60 -14.48 -2.23
N GLY A 19 4.07 -13.87 -1.13
CA GLY A 19 5.39 -14.13 -0.56
C GLY A 19 6.57 -13.59 -1.38
N LYS A 20 6.31 -12.82 -2.45
CA LYS A 20 7.35 -12.21 -3.28
C LYS A 20 7.49 -10.71 -2.99
N VAL A 21 8.70 -10.20 -3.18
CA VAL A 21 8.96 -8.76 -3.18
C VAL A 21 8.62 -8.21 -4.55
N ILE A 22 7.73 -7.23 -4.60
CA ILE A 22 7.26 -6.60 -5.85
C ILE A 22 7.28 -5.08 -5.74
N GLU A 23 7.44 -4.42 -6.87
CA GLU A 23 7.20 -2.98 -7.00
C GLU A 23 5.75 -2.74 -7.40
N VAL A 24 5.11 -1.76 -6.76
CA VAL A 24 3.75 -1.33 -7.09
C VAL A 24 3.70 0.17 -7.24
N THR A 25 3.11 0.62 -8.34
CA THR A 25 2.87 2.04 -8.62
C THR A 25 1.36 2.29 -8.60
N GLY A 26 0.94 3.39 -7.99
CA GLY A 26 -0.46 3.79 -7.95
C GLY A 26 -0.65 5.16 -7.31
N THR A 27 -1.87 5.67 -7.40
CA THR A 27 -2.25 6.93 -6.74
C THR A 27 -2.46 6.68 -5.26
N VAL A 28 -1.84 7.48 -4.40
CA VAL A 28 -2.06 7.43 -2.95
C VAL A 28 -3.47 7.96 -2.65
N ARG A 29 -4.28 7.15 -1.96
CA ARG A 29 -5.60 7.55 -1.44
C ARG A 29 -5.48 8.09 -0.02
N GLU A 30 -4.73 7.40 0.83
CA GLU A 30 -4.65 7.72 2.25
C GLU A 30 -3.27 7.38 2.83
N LEU A 31 -2.84 8.18 3.80
CA LEU A 31 -1.63 8.02 4.60
C LEU A 31 -2.00 8.14 6.07
N VAL A 32 -1.74 7.11 6.86
CA VAL A 32 -2.04 7.07 8.31
C VAL A 32 -0.81 6.61 9.08
N VAL A 33 -0.43 7.36 10.11
CA VAL A 33 0.49 6.85 11.14
C VAL A 33 -0.34 6.18 12.21
N GLU A 34 -0.26 4.85 12.30
CA GLU A 34 -0.97 4.06 13.30
C GLU A 34 -0.40 4.31 14.70
N GLU A 35 -1.17 4.01 15.75
CA GLU A 35 -0.78 4.24 17.15
C GLU A 35 0.50 3.49 17.55
N ASN A 36 0.80 2.39 16.87
CA ASN A 36 2.02 1.60 17.04
C ASN A 36 3.26 2.23 16.36
N GLY A 37 3.12 3.39 15.71
CA GLY A 37 4.18 4.08 14.97
C GLY A 37 4.41 3.57 13.55
N GLN A 38 3.60 2.63 13.05
CA GLN A 38 3.68 2.13 11.69
C GLN A 38 3.02 3.12 10.72
N LEU A 39 3.62 3.34 9.54
CA LEU A 39 2.99 4.10 8.48
C LEU A 39 2.22 3.14 7.58
N SER A 40 0.93 3.41 7.42
CA SER A 40 0.01 2.73 6.52
C SER A 40 -0.25 3.65 5.33
N ILE A 41 -0.02 3.13 4.12
CA ILE A 41 -0.27 3.81 2.85
C ILE A 41 -1.30 3.01 2.08
N THR A 42 -2.43 3.62 1.76
CA THR A 42 -3.46 2.99 0.93
C THR A 42 -3.36 3.56 -0.49
N LEU A 43 -3.05 2.71 -1.47
CA LEU A 43 -3.13 3.04 -2.89
C LEU A 43 -4.56 2.81 -3.41
N ALA A 44 -5.05 3.72 -4.24
CA ALA A 44 -6.38 3.65 -4.82
C ALA A 44 -6.54 2.41 -5.74
N GLY A 45 -7.53 1.58 -5.43
CA GLY A 45 -8.17 0.64 -6.36
C GLY A 45 -9.58 1.15 -6.72
N ASP A 46 -10.59 0.29 -6.58
CA ASP A 46 -12.00 0.68 -6.72
C ASP A 46 -12.52 1.45 -5.49
N GLU A 47 -13.79 1.88 -5.51
CA GLU A 47 -14.36 2.72 -4.46
C GLU A 47 -14.22 2.10 -3.04
N MET A 48 -14.35 0.78 -2.93
CA MET A 48 -14.29 0.02 -1.67
C MET A 48 -12.96 -0.71 -1.40
N PHE A 49 -12.05 -0.79 -2.38
CA PHE A 49 -10.86 -1.63 -2.26
C PHE A 49 -9.59 -0.94 -2.77
N GLY A 50 -8.43 -1.42 -2.33
CA GLY A 50 -7.13 -0.86 -2.70
C GLY A 50 -5.97 -1.72 -2.22
N VAL A 51 -4.75 -1.23 -2.42
CA VAL A 51 -3.54 -1.90 -1.93
C VAL A 51 -3.10 -1.21 -0.64
N ASN A 52 -3.04 -1.96 0.46
CA ASN A 52 -2.54 -1.46 1.74
C ASN A 52 -1.07 -1.82 1.93
N CYS A 53 -0.22 -0.80 2.02
CA CYS A 53 1.21 -0.93 2.24
C CYS A 53 1.54 -0.47 3.66
N LYS A 54 2.00 -1.41 4.51
CA LYS A 54 2.42 -1.11 5.87
C LYS A 54 3.94 -1.11 5.99
N MET A 55 4.49 -0.07 6.59
CA MET A 55 5.93 0.07 6.76
C MET A 55 6.27 0.49 8.19
N ASN A 56 7.20 -0.24 8.80
CA ASN A 56 7.83 0.16 10.04
C ASN A 56 8.81 1.28 9.71
N VAL A 57 8.38 2.51 9.93
CA VAL A 57 9.21 3.69 9.73
C VAL A 57 9.63 4.21 11.09
N ASP A 58 10.91 4.54 11.21
CA ASP A 58 11.34 5.39 12.31
C ASP A 58 10.58 6.73 12.18
N ASN A 59 10.10 7.29 13.29
CA ASN A 59 9.09 8.36 13.31
C ASN A 59 9.54 9.64 12.56
N SER A 60 10.85 9.78 12.31
CA SER A 60 11.48 10.83 11.51
C SER A 60 11.25 10.68 9.99
N MET A 61 11.19 9.44 9.47
CA MET A 61 10.98 9.14 8.05
C MET A 61 9.50 9.30 7.65
N ALA A 62 8.58 8.85 8.51
CA ALA A 62 7.13 9.07 8.33
C ALA A 62 6.79 10.55 8.08
N LYS A 63 7.33 11.44 8.93
CA LYS A 63 7.09 12.90 8.83
C LYS A 63 7.61 13.53 7.54
N LYS A 64 8.68 12.97 6.95
CA LYS A 64 9.24 13.48 5.70
C LYS A 64 8.36 13.11 4.50
N LEU A 65 7.78 11.92 4.50
CA LEU A 65 6.89 11.45 3.42
C LEU A 65 5.56 12.21 3.40
N ILE A 66 5.02 12.54 4.57
CA ILE A 66 3.76 13.29 4.70
C ILE A 66 3.92 14.74 4.21
N LYS A 67 5.06 15.39 4.49
CA LYS A 67 5.35 16.79 4.09
C LYS A 67 5.57 17.03 2.60
N VAL A 68 5.75 15.99 1.78
CA VAL A 68 5.94 16.15 0.32
C VAL A 68 4.61 16.48 -0.40
N THR A 69 3.49 16.39 0.32
CA THR A 69 2.14 16.56 -0.21
C THR A 69 1.45 17.88 0.17
N GLU A 70 2.17 18.81 0.81
CA GLU A 70 1.69 20.18 1.14
C GLU A 70 2.28 21.25 0.20
#